data_AF-A0AAV2M3L1-F1
#
_entry.id   AF-A0AAV2M3L1-F1
#
_cell.length_a   1.000
_cell.length_b   1.000
_cell.length_c   1.000
_cell.angle_alpha   90.00
_cell.angle_beta   90.00
_cell.angle_gamma   90.00
#
_symmetry.space_group_name_H-M   'P 1'
#
loop_
_entity.id
_entity.type
_entity.pdbx_description
1 polymer ?
#
loop_
_entity_poly.entity_id
_entity_poly.type
_entity_poly.pdbx_seq_one_letter_code
_entity_poly.pdbx_strand_id
1 'polypeptide(L)' 'MEWWTHLWLNEGFASWIEYLCVDHCFPEYDIWTQFVSADYTRALDLDALDSSHPIEVNVGAPSEVDESFDAIPRTAKERP' A
#
# COMPACT_ATOMS: atom_id res chain seq x y z
N MET A 1 -2.43 17.02 0.91
CA MET A 1 -2.51 16.40 2.25
C MET A 1 -3.15 17.39 3.19
N GLU A 2 -4.48 17.34 3.34
CA GLU A 2 -5.18 18.22 4.30
C GLU A 2 -5.46 17.51 5.63
N TRP A 3 -5.37 16.17 5.66
CA TRP A 3 -5.63 15.37 6.85
C TRP A 3 -5.02 13.95 6.74
N TRP A 4 -4.91 13.24 7.86
CA TRP A 4 -4.35 11.88 7.96
C TRP A 4 -5.11 10.83 7.15
N THR A 5 -6.38 11.09 6.80
CA THR A 5 -7.18 10.26 5.90
C THR A 5 -6.52 10.03 4.53
N HIS A 6 -5.64 10.92 4.08
CA HIS A 6 -4.93 10.78 2.80
C HIS A 6 -3.47 10.30 2.95
N LEU A 7 -3.06 9.88 4.15
CA LEU A 7 -1.69 9.40 4.39
C LEU A 7 -1.36 8.20 3.48
N TRP A 8 -2.34 7.29 3.29
CA TRP A 8 -2.22 6.12 2.43
C TRP A 8 -1.79 6.46 1.00
N LEU A 9 -2.19 7.62 0.47
CA LEU A 9 -1.86 8.04 -0.90
C LEU A 9 -0.37 8.35 -1.02
N ASN A 10 0.22 9.02 -0.02
CA ASN A 10 1.65 9.34 -0.07
C ASN A 10 2.50 8.08 0.10
N GLU A 11 2.09 7.19 1.00
CA GLU A 11 2.82 5.94 1.22
C GLU A 11 2.69 4.99 0.04
N GLY A 12 1.47 4.78 -0.48
CA GLY A 12 1.25 3.96 -1.66
C GLY A 12 1.99 4.50 -2.89
N PHE A 13 2.00 5.82 -3.08
CA PHE A 13 2.75 6.45 -4.15
C PHE A 13 4.27 6.32 -3.96
N ALA A 14 4.78 6.51 -2.74
CA ALA A 14 6.21 6.34 -2.45
C ALA A 14 6.67 4.90 -2.70
N SER A 15 5.91 3.91 -2.24
CA SER A 15 6.20 2.50 -2.50
C SER A 15 6.18 2.19 -4.00
N TRP A 16 5.23 2.74 -4.76
CA TRP A 16 5.20 2.53 -6.21
C TRP A 16 6.40 3.17 -6.93
N ILE A 17 6.76 4.40 -6.55
CA ILE A 17 7.93 5.09 -7.11
C ILE A 17 9.23 4.38 -6.76
N GLU A 18 9.35 3.77 -5.57
CA GLU A 18 10.51 2.96 -5.20
C GLU A 18 10.75 1.84 -6.22
N TYR A 19 9.72 1.05 -6.52
CA TYR A 19 9.79 -0.01 -7.52
C TYR A 19 10.11 0.52 -8.92
N LEU A 20 9.48 1.63 -9.33
CA LEU A 20 9.75 2.26 -10.62
C LEU A 20 11.20 2.75 -10.75
N CYS A 21 11.74 3.35 -9.68
CA CYS A 21 13.13 3.81 -9.65
C CYS A 21 14.11 2.64 -9.74
N VAL A 22 13.85 1.55 -9.03
CA VAL A 22 14.70 0.34 -9.09
C VAL A 22 14.66 -0.27 -10.49
N ASP A 23 13.48 -0.38 -11.09
CA ASP A 23 13.31 -0.88 -12.46
C ASP A 23 14.06 -0.01 -13.48
N HIS A 24 14.05 1.32 -13.29
CA HIS A 24 14.78 2.23 -14.16
C HIS A 24 16.31 2.16 -13.98
N CYS A 25 16.79 2.01 -12.75
CA CYS A 25 18.22 1.94 -12.45
C CYS A 25 18.84 0.57 -12.73
N PHE A 26 18.08 -0.51 -12.52
CA PHE A 26 18.52 -1.90 -12.61
C PHE A 26 17.46 -2.78 -13.30
N PRO A 27 17.21 -2.55 -14.61
CA PRO A 27 16.17 -3.27 -15.36
C PRO A 27 16.40 -4.79 -15.40
N GLU A 28 17.62 -5.26 -15.17
CA GLU A 28 17.97 -6.68 -15.10
C GLU A 28 17.39 -7.41 -13.88
N TYR A 29 16.92 -6.70 -12.85
CA TYR A 29 16.38 -7.31 -11.63
C TYR A 29 14.96 -7.82 -11.78
N ASP A 30 14.24 -7.41 -12.83
CA ASP A 30 12.83 -7.73 -13.04
C ASP A 30 12.02 -7.51 -11.76
N ILE A 31 12.20 -6.33 -11.15
CA ILE A 31 11.71 -6.04 -9.81
C ILE A 31 10.18 -6.09 -9.73
N TRP A 32 9.49 -5.86 -10.85
CA TRP A 32 8.03 -5.97 -10.93
C TRP A 32 7.53 -7.40 -10.69
N THR A 33 8.27 -8.43 -11.10
CA THR A 33 7.92 -9.83 -10.77
C THR A 33 8.03 -10.07 -9.26
N GLN A 34 9.04 -9.47 -8.62
CA GLN A 34 9.19 -9.53 -7.17
C GLN A 34 8.07 -8.78 -6.46
N PHE A 35 7.69 -7.60 -6.96
CA PHE A 35 6.53 -6.84 -6.46
C PHE A 35 5.23 -7.66 -6.52
N VAL A 36 4.95 -8.33 -7.63
CA VAL A 36 3.73 -9.14 -7.79
C VAL A 36 3.71 -10.32 -6.80
N SER A 37 4.85 -11.01 -6.67
CA SER A 37 4.94 -12.20 -5.81
C SER A 37 4.96 -11.86 -4.31
N ALA A 38 5.62 -10.77 -3.92
CA ALA A 38 5.82 -10.43 -2.51
C ALA A 38 4.75 -9.46 -1.98
N ASP A 39 4.53 -8.33 -2.64
CA ASP A 39 3.67 -7.28 -2.10
C ASP A 39 2.23 -7.40 -2.59
N TYR A 40 2.03 -7.61 -3.89
CA TYR A 40 0.67 -7.70 -4.44
C TYR A 40 -0.08 -8.93 -3.91
N THR A 41 0.56 -10.10 -3.92
CA THR A 41 -0.05 -11.34 -3.40
C THR A 41 -0.36 -11.21 -1.90
N ARG A 42 0.57 -10.69 -1.11
CA ARG A 42 0.36 -10.42 0.32
C ARG A 42 -0.75 -9.41 0.57
N ALA A 43 -0.90 -8.40 -0.29
CA ALA A 43 -2.00 -7.44 -0.22
C ALA A 43 -3.35 -8.14 -0.38
N LEU A 44 -3.45 -9.01 -1.40
CA LEU A 44 -4.66 -9.76 -1.68
C LEU A 44 -4.99 -10.75 -0.56
N ASP A 45 -3.99 -11.42 0.00
CA ASP A 45 -4.19 -12.35 1.12
C ASP A 45 -4.73 -11.64 2.36
N LEU A 46 -4.20 -10.46 2.68
CA LEU A 46 -4.69 -9.64 3.79
C LEU A 46 -6.08 -9.06 3.49
N ASP A 47 -6.35 -8.68 2.23
CA ASP A 47 -7.66 -8.17 1.84
C ASP A 47 -8.76 -9.25 1.87
N ALA A 48 -8.38 -10.51 1.67
CA ALA A 48 -9.30 -11.64 1.73
C ALA A 48 -9.76 -12.00 3.15
N LEU A 49 -9.18 -11.41 4.19
CA LEU A 49 -9.59 -11.64 5.58
C LEU A 49 -10.90 -10.91 5.91
N ASP A 50 -11.78 -11.53 6.68
CA ASP A 50 -13.02 -10.88 7.16
C ASP A 50 -12.75 -9.66 8.07
N SER A 51 -11.54 -9.56 8.63
CA SER A 51 -11.06 -8.41 9.40
C SER A 51 -10.51 -7.27 8.52
N SER A 52 -10.56 -7.41 7.20
CA SER A 52 -10.17 -6.37 6.23
C SER A 52 -11.00 -5.10 6.39
N HIS A 53 -10.43 -3.96 6.02
CA HIS A 53 -11.08 -2.65 6.03
C HIS A 53 -10.85 -1.87 4.73
N PRO A 54 -11.66 -0.84 4.44
CA PRO A 54 -11.42 0.08 3.32
C PRO A 54 -10.08 0.83 3.46
N ILE A 55 -9.47 1.23 2.32
CA ILE A 55 -8.21 2.03 2.32
C ILE A 55 -8.44 3.40 2.96
N GLU A 56 -9.58 4.03 2.67
CA GLU A 56 -9.93 5.31 3.25
C GLU A 56 -10.54 5.09 4.64
N VAL A 57 -9.70 5.25 5.66
CA VAL A 57 -10.15 5.26 7.06
C VAL A 57 -10.27 6.72 7.50
N ASN A 58 -11.47 7.11 7.93
CA ASN A 58 -11.69 8.44 8.49
C ASN A 58 -11.06 8.51 9.87
N VAL A 59 -9.86 9.08 9.94
CA VAL A 59 -9.14 9.29 11.20
C VAL A 59 -9.75 10.48 11.93
N GLY A 60 -10.43 10.25 13.05
CA GLY A 60 -11.02 11.31 13.87
C GLY A 60 -10.04 11.87 14.90
N ALA A 61 -9.13 11.04 15.39
CA ALA A 61 -8.10 11.42 16.36
C ALA A 61 -6.71 10.88 15.97
N PRO A 62 -5.60 11.59 16.29
CA PRO A 62 -4.24 11.16 15.94
C PRO A 62 -3.82 9.79 16.51
N SER A 63 -4.50 9.30 17.55
CA SER A 63 -4.25 7.96 18.13
C SER A 63 -4.81 6.81 17.28
N GLU A 64 -5.72 7.08 16.34
CA GLU A 64 -6.27 6.10 15.38
C GLU A 64 -5.37 5.95 14.14
N VAL A 65 -4.30 6.74 14.06
CA VAL A 65 -3.33 6.68 12.96
C VAL A 65 -2.55 5.36 12.99
N ASP A 66 -2.32 4.77 14.16
CA ASP A 66 -1.65 3.47 14.29
C ASP A 66 -2.47 2.31 13.67
N GLU A 67 -3.81 2.36 13.73
CA GLU A 67 -4.67 1.42 13.00
C GLU A 67 -4.58 1.63 11.49
N SER A 68 -4.27 2.85 11.04
CA SER A 68 -3.95 3.10 9.64
C SER A 68 -2.54 2.63 9.27
N PHE A 69 -1.65 2.29 10.20
CA PHE A 69 -0.29 1.76 9.93
C PHE A 69 -0.24 0.23 9.92
N ASP A 70 -1.36 -0.45 9.65
CA ASP A 70 -1.37 -1.89 9.59
C ASP A 70 -0.54 -2.45 8.41
N ALA A 71 -0.07 -3.68 8.54
CA ALA A 71 0.88 -4.33 7.63
C ALA A 71 0.33 -4.60 6.22
N ILE A 72 -0.87 -4.14 5.89
CA ILE A 72 -1.51 -4.30 4.58
C ILE A 72 -0.75 -3.43 3.56
N PRO A 73 -0.07 -4.03 2.56
CA PRO A 73 0.49 -3.28 1.45
C PRO A 73 -0.66 -2.62 0.69
N ARG A 74 -0.70 -1.28 0.73
CA ARG A 74 -1.83 -0.44 0.28
C ARG A 74 -1.98 -0.37 -1.25
N THR A 75 -1.18 -1.16 -1.98
CA THR A 75 -1.04 -1.12 -3.44
C THR A 75 -2.12 -1.92 -4.20
N ALA A 76 -3.03 -2.64 -3.53
CA ALA A 76 -3.90 -3.61 -4.20
C ALA A 76 -5.42 -3.39 -4.11
N LYS A 77 -5.92 -2.26 -3.61
CA LYS A 77 -7.38 -2.10 -3.39
C LYS A 77 -8.01 -0.93 -4.16
N GLU A 78 -7.79 -0.89 -5.47
CA GLU A 78 -8.73 -0.24 -6.40
C GLU A 78 -9.63 -1.32 -7.03
N ARG A 79 -10.81 -1.54 -6.43
CA ARG A 79 -11.96 -2.12 -7.15
C ARG A 79 -13.12 -1.12 -7.10
N PRO A 80 -13.91 -1.03 -8.19
CA PRO A 80 -14.97 -0.03 -8.37
C PRO A 80 -16.13 -0.16 -7.38
#